data_AF-A0A538PI37-F1
#
_entry.id   AF-A0A538PI37-F1
#
_cell.length_a   1.000
_cell.length_b   1.000
_cell.length_c   1.000
_cell.angle_alpha   90.00
_cell.angle_beta   90.00
_cell.angle_gamma   90.00
#
_symmetry.space_group_name_H-M   'P 1'
#
loop_
_entity.id
_entity.type
_entity.pdbx_description
1 polymer ?
#
loop_
_entity_poly.entity_id
_entity_poly.type
_entity_poly.pdbx_seq_one_letter_code
_entity_poly.pdbx_strand_id
1 'polypeptide(L)'
;MDDSKVRDAIELLERLGGDLRALAEIDEPLRIRLVTAAGQLSRPDRYSRKALGKVLTRQRFQARRDADRARLDQTGIRALRKEPVYRTPLPRPAMALDAAVRDDGEPDVWTAAEARRAEASGAGESDSDGVRVEAPRLCYVCKTEFHELHHFYDQMCPPCAAHNFDKRAQTADLRG
;
A
#
# COMPACT_ATOMS: atom_id res chain seq x y z
N MET A 1 -21.66 -0.56 -12.44
CA MET A 1 -23.00 -1.18 -12.51
C MET A 1 -23.64 -0.99 -11.15
N ASP A 2 -24.97 -1.04 -11.08
CA ASP A 2 -25.67 -1.06 -9.81
C ASP A 2 -25.63 -2.49 -9.25
N ASP A 3 -24.96 -2.67 -8.10
CA ASP A 3 -24.77 -3.97 -7.48
C ASP A 3 -26.09 -4.64 -7.06
N SER A 4 -27.15 -3.85 -6.84
CA SER A 4 -28.49 -4.40 -6.55
C SER A 4 -29.05 -5.14 -7.76
N LYS A 5 -28.99 -4.52 -8.95
CA LYS A 5 -29.50 -5.11 -10.19
C LYS A 5 -28.73 -6.38 -10.59
N VAL A 6 -27.44 -6.43 -10.28
CA VAL A 6 -26.62 -7.63 -10.51
C VAL A 6 -27.06 -8.77 -9.60
N ARG A 7 -27.33 -8.48 -8.31
CA ARG A 7 -27.86 -9.47 -7.36
C ARG A 7 -29.23 -10.00 -7.78
N ASP A 8 -30.15 -9.12 -8.15
CA ASP A 8 -31.49 -9.52 -8.62
C ASP A 8 -31.41 -10.42 -9.88
N ALA A 9 -30.50 -10.09 -10.80
CA ALA A 9 -30.26 -10.89 -12.00
C ALA A 9 -29.67 -12.27 -11.68
N ILE A 10 -28.75 -12.37 -10.70
CA ILE A 10 -28.20 -13.64 -10.23
C ILE A 10 -29.31 -14.51 -9.63
N GLU A 11 -30.11 -13.96 -8.71
CA GLU A 11 -31.21 -14.68 -8.05
C GLU A 11 -32.23 -15.21 -9.07
N LEU A 12 -32.59 -14.38 -10.07
CA LEU A 12 -33.48 -14.81 -11.14
C LEU A 12 -32.89 -15.97 -11.96
N LEU A 13 -31.60 -15.88 -12.33
CA LEU A 13 -30.92 -16.92 -13.11
C LEU A 13 -30.74 -18.22 -12.33
N GLU A 14 -30.45 -18.15 -11.04
CA GLU A 14 -30.35 -19.31 -10.16
C GLU A 14 -31.70 -20.01 -9.99
N ARG A 15 -32.77 -19.24 -9.76
CA ARG A 15 -34.15 -19.76 -9.68
C ARG A 15 -34.56 -20.49 -10.97
N LEU A 16 -34.33 -19.88 -12.13
CA LEU A 16 -34.66 -20.47 -13.42
C LEU A 16 -33.75 -21.65 -13.80
N GLY A 17 -32.49 -21.62 -13.35
CA GLY A 17 -31.54 -22.72 -13.50
C GLY A 17 -31.90 -23.94 -12.64
N GLY A 18 -32.53 -23.71 -11.47
CA GLY A 18 -33.02 -24.76 -10.57
C GLY A 18 -34.34 -25.41 -11.01
N ASP A 19 -35.25 -24.65 -11.65
CA ASP A 19 -36.48 -25.19 -12.24
C ASP A 19 -36.81 -24.54 -13.60
N LEU A 20 -36.43 -25.21 -14.68
CA LEU A 20 -36.63 -24.73 -16.04
C LEU A 20 -38.11 -24.59 -16.43
N ARG A 21 -39.04 -25.28 -15.75
CA ARG A 21 -40.48 -25.19 -16.03
C ARG A 21 -41.04 -23.79 -15.77
N ALA A 22 -40.42 -23.03 -14.87
CA ALA A 22 -40.79 -21.64 -14.60
C ALA A 22 -40.63 -20.72 -15.83
N LEU A 23 -39.87 -21.11 -16.85
CA LEU A 23 -39.83 -20.38 -18.13
C LEU A 23 -41.16 -20.38 -18.89
N ALA A 24 -42.06 -21.32 -18.60
CA ALA A 24 -43.39 -21.37 -19.20
C ALA A 24 -44.30 -20.23 -18.74
N GLU A 25 -44.02 -19.61 -17.59
CA GLU A 25 -44.75 -18.46 -17.06
C GLU A 25 -44.36 -17.14 -17.75
N ILE A 26 -43.26 -17.15 -18.51
CA ILE A 26 -42.73 -15.99 -19.22
C ILE A 26 -43.24 -16.00 -20.67
N ASP A 27 -43.72 -14.84 -21.11
CA ASP A 27 -44.11 -14.60 -22.50
C ASP A 27 -42.98 -14.96 -23.48
N GLU A 28 -43.36 -15.56 -24.61
CA GLU A 28 -42.43 -16.15 -25.60
C GLU A 28 -41.29 -15.21 -26.05
N PRO A 29 -41.57 -13.98 -26.54
CA PRO A 29 -40.51 -13.05 -26.93
C PRO A 29 -39.59 -12.67 -25.76
N LEU A 30 -40.12 -12.57 -24.54
CA LEU A 30 -39.32 -12.24 -23.36
C LEU A 30 -38.44 -13.42 -22.94
N ARG A 31 -38.96 -14.66 -23.02
CA ARG A 31 -38.20 -15.90 -22.81
C ARG A 31 -37.04 -16.03 -23.79
N ILE A 32 -37.30 -15.80 -25.10
CA ILE A 32 -36.26 -15.85 -26.14
C ILE A 32 -35.15 -14.84 -25.84
N ARG A 33 -35.50 -13.60 -25.47
CA ARG A 33 -34.52 -12.56 -25.13
C ARG A 33 -33.68 -12.94 -23.91
N LEU A 34 -34.32 -13.44 -22.85
CA LEU A 34 -33.63 -13.86 -21.63
C LEU A 34 -32.60 -14.96 -21.91
N VAL A 35 -33.03 -16.04 -22.58
CA VAL A 35 -32.15 -17.18 -22.89
C VAL A 35 -31.03 -16.78 -23.83
N THR A 36 -31.32 -15.94 -24.83
CA THR A 36 -30.30 -15.43 -25.77
C THR A 36 -29.24 -14.60 -25.03
N ALA A 37 -29.67 -13.66 -24.19
CA ALA A 37 -28.75 -12.82 -23.41
C ALA A 37 -27.91 -13.64 -22.42
N ALA A 38 -28.53 -14.59 -21.71
CA ALA A 38 -27.84 -15.50 -20.80
C ALA A 38 -26.81 -16.36 -21.56
N GLY A 39 -27.17 -16.84 -22.75
CA GLY A 39 -26.27 -17.60 -23.62
C GLY A 39 -25.07 -16.78 -24.09
N GLN A 40 -25.29 -15.53 -24.51
CA GLN A 40 -24.21 -14.61 -24.91
C GLN A 40 -23.28 -14.26 -23.74
N LEU A 41 -23.82 -14.12 -22.52
CA LEU A 41 -23.03 -13.87 -21.32
C LEU A 41 -22.21 -15.10 -20.89
N SER A 42 -22.81 -16.30 -20.94
CA SER A 42 -22.17 -17.56 -20.55
C SER A 42 -21.12 -18.00 -21.58
N ARG A 43 -21.41 -17.83 -22.87
CA ARG A 43 -20.57 -18.26 -23.99
C ARG A 43 -20.34 -17.10 -24.97
N PRO A 44 -19.58 -16.07 -24.57
CA PRO A 44 -19.27 -14.94 -25.44
C PRO A 44 -18.37 -15.38 -26.61
N ASP A 45 -18.43 -14.63 -27.70
CA ASP A 45 -17.56 -14.88 -28.85
C ASP A 45 -16.07 -14.70 -28.50
N ARG A 46 -15.18 -15.22 -29.36
CA ARG A 46 -13.73 -15.21 -29.15
C ARG A 46 -13.18 -13.80 -28.88
N TYR A 47 -13.67 -12.77 -29.56
CA TYR A 47 -13.19 -11.40 -29.42
C TYR A 47 -13.68 -10.77 -28.12
N SER A 48 -14.95 -10.94 -27.77
CA SER A 48 -15.50 -10.46 -26.50
C SER A 48 -14.80 -11.11 -25.31
N ARG A 49 -14.57 -12.42 -25.34
CA ARG A 49 -13.80 -13.14 -24.30
C ARG A 49 -12.37 -12.62 -24.18
N LYS A 50 -11.70 -12.34 -25.31
CA LYS A 50 -10.35 -11.76 -25.33
C LYS A 50 -10.32 -10.33 -24.78
N ALA A 51 -11.33 -9.52 -25.10
CA ALA A 51 -11.46 -8.15 -24.61
C ALA A 51 -11.65 -8.15 -23.07
N LEU A 52 -12.57 -8.97 -22.55
CA LEU A 52 -12.79 -9.14 -21.12
C LEU A 52 -11.49 -9.60 -20.42
N GLY A 53 -10.81 -10.61 -20.96
CA GLY A 53 -9.55 -11.11 -20.40
C GLY A 53 -8.48 -10.03 -20.31
N LYS A 54 -8.36 -9.14 -21.31
CA LYS A 54 -7.45 -7.98 -21.26
C LYS A 54 -7.81 -7.01 -20.15
N VAL A 55 -9.10 -6.71 -19.98
CA VAL A 55 -9.58 -5.80 -18.93
C VAL A 55 -9.28 -6.39 -17.55
N LEU A 56 -9.64 -7.64 -17.31
CA LEU A 56 -9.40 -8.33 -16.04
C LEU A 56 -7.90 -8.44 -15.71
N THR A 57 -7.07 -8.75 -16.70
CA THR A 57 -5.61 -8.82 -16.51
C THR A 57 -5.04 -7.47 -16.12
N ARG A 58 -5.48 -6.38 -16.80
CA ARG A 58 -5.08 -5.01 -16.45
C ARG A 58 -5.53 -4.64 -15.04
N GLN A 59 -6.76 -4.96 -14.66
CA GLN A 59 -7.28 -4.71 -13.32
C GLN A 59 -6.48 -5.45 -12.25
N ARG A 60 -6.18 -6.74 -12.45
CA ARG A 60 -5.34 -7.52 -11.53
C ARG A 60 -3.94 -6.93 -11.39
N PHE A 61 -3.32 -6.56 -12.51
CA PHE A 61 -2.00 -5.94 -12.51
C PHE A 61 -2.01 -4.58 -11.79
N GLN A 62 -3.05 -3.77 -12.00
CA GLN A 62 -3.22 -2.50 -11.33
C GLN A 62 -3.45 -2.68 -9.83
N ALA A 63 -4.31 -3.60 -9.42
CA ALA A 63 -4.56 -3.92 -8.02
C ALA A 63 -3.28 -4.37 -7.29
N ARG A 64 -2.47 -5.23 -7.92
CA ARG A 64 -1.16 -5.62 -7.37
C ARG A 64 -0.21 -4.43 -7.22
N ARG A 65 -0.14 -3.57 -8.25
CA ARG A 65 0.70 -2.37 -8.21
C ARG A 65 0.26 -1.39 -7.13
N ASP A 66 -1.03 -1.22 -6.95
CA ASP A 66 -1.60 -0.31 -5.95
C ASP A 66 -1.37 -0.85 -4.53
N ALA A 67 -1.51 -2.17 -4.34
CA ALA A 67 -1.18 -2.83 -3.08
C ALA A 67 0.31 -2.66 -2.72
N ASP A 68 1.22 -2.88 -3.67
CA ASP A 68 2.65 -2.66 -3.44
C ASP A 68 3.00 -1.19 -3.24
N ARG A 69 2.32 -0.28 -3.96
CA ARG A 69 2.48 1.17 -3.75
C ARG A 69 2.09 1.58 -2.34
N ALA A 70 0.98 1.06 -1.81
CA ALA A 70 0.53 1.32 -0.45
C ALA A 70 1.55 0.85 0.59
N ARG A 71 2.15 -0.34 0.40
CA ARG A 71 3.23 -0.85 1.27
C ARG A 71 4.48 0.03 1.23
N LEU A 72 4.94 0.40 0.03
CA LEU A 72 6.14 1.23 -0.12
C LEU A 72 5.95 2.62 0.50
N ASP A 73 4.74 3.15 0.44
CA ASP A 73 4.38 4.46 0.98
C ASP A 73 4.44 4.54 2.51
N GLN A 74 4.54 3.41 3.21
CA GLN A 74 4.77 3.31 4.65
C GLN A 74 6.25 3.51 5.02
N THR A 75 7.18 3.42 4.06
CA THR A 75 8.62 3.57 4.35
C THR A 75 9.00 4.99 4.73
N GLY A 76 9.95 5.13 5.66
CA GLY A 76 10.40 6.43 6.17
C GLY A 76 10.86 7.39 5.06
N ILE A 77 11.56 6.90 4.04
CA ILE A 77 12.01 7.76 2.91
C ILE A 77 10.84 8.32 2.10
N ARG A 78 9.72 7.59 1.98
CA ARG A 78 8.52 8.11 1.30
C ARG A 78 7.68 8.99 2.18
N ALA A 79 7.57 8.68 3.48
CA ALA A 79 6.91 9.53 4.45
C ALA A 79 7.56 10.94 4.47
N LEU A 80 8.89 10.99 4.56
CA LEU A 80 9.64 12.26 4.52
C LEU A 80 9.46 13.05 3.22
N ARG A 81 9.34 12.38 2.07
CA ARG A 81 9.07 13.04 0.77
C ARG A 81 7.66 13.60 0.66
N LYS A 82 6.71 13.09 1.44
CA LYS A 82 5.32 13.58 1.47
C LYS A 82 5.14 14.78 2.41
N GLU A 83 6.10 15.04 3.29
CA GLU A 83 6.00 16.19 4.20
C GLU A 83 6.09 17.50 3.39
N PRO A 84 5.17 18.47 3.60
CA PRO A 84 5.11 19.69 2.79
C PRO A 84 6.30 20.61 3.02
N VAL A 85 6.96 20.48 4.17
CA VAL A 85 8.16 21.24 4.54
C VAL A 85 9.22 20.26 4.98
N TYR A 86 10.38 20.31 4.32
CA TYR A 86 11.53 19.54 4.76
C TYR A 86 11.99 20.05 6.13
N ARG A 87 11.81 19.23 7.16
CA ARG A 87 12.39 19.49 8.47
C ARG A 87 13.81 18.96 8.49
N THR A 88 14.78 19.85 8.60
CA THR A 88 16.16 19.48 8.84
C THR A 88 16.21 18.69 10.16
N PRO A 89 16.67 17.43 10.14
CA PRO A 89 16.87 16.68 11.38
C PRO A 89 17.86 17.45 12.23
N LEU A 90 17.48 17.79 13.46
CA LEU A 90 18.40 18.42 14.40
C LEU A 90 19.58 17.47 14.65
N PRO A 91 20.81 18.00 14.80
CA PRO A 91 21.96 17.18 15.16
C PRO A 91 21.60 16.38 16.42
N ARG A 92 21.90 15.07 16.46
CA ARG A 92 21.81 14.32 17.72
C ARG A 92 22.91 14.87 18.63
N PRO A 93 22.58 15.64 19.67
CA PRO A 93 23.60 16.24 20.50
C PRO A 93 24.26 15.14 21.35
N ALA A 94 25.58 15.23 21.58
CA ALA A 94 26.32 14.27 22.41
C ALA A 94 25.99 14.42 23.91
N MET A 95 25.41 15.56 24.29
CA MET A 95 24.77 15.83 25.57
C MET A 95 23.30 16.09 25.30
N ALA A 96 22.39 15.80 26.23
CA ALA A 96 21.01 16.26 26.10
C ALA A 96 21.00 17.78 25.84
N LEU A 97 20.21 18.27 24.88
CA LEU A 97 20.00 19.72 24.68
C LEU A 97 19.48 20.40 25.96
N ASP A 98 18.85 19.58 26.81
CA ASP A 98 18.28 19.88 28.12
C ASP A 98 19.25 19.60 29.29
N ALA A 99 20.54 19.35 29.01
CA ALA A 99 21.56 19.41 30.06
C ALA A 99 21.55 20.82 30.63
N ALA A 100 21.03 20.97 31.86
CA ALA A 100 20.78 22.25 32.50
C ALA A 100 22.03 23.14 32.50
N VAL A 101 22.13 24.02 31.50
CA VAL A 101 22.96 25.22 31.59
C VAL A 101 22.18 26.15 32.51
N ARG A 102 22.29 25.91 33.83
CA ARG A 102 21.72 26.70 34.93
C ARG A 102 20.51 27.54 34.52
N ASP A 103 19.31 26.96 34.60
CA ASP A 103 18.08 27.70 34.34
C ASP A 103 17.35 27.95 35.67
N ASP A 104 17.35 29.22 36.09
CA ASP A 104 16.55 29.73 37.19
C ASP A 104 15.13 30.14 36.70
N GLY A 105 14.77 29.80 35.45
CA GLY A 105 13.52 30.19 34.79
C GLY A 105 12.49 29.07 34.70
N GLU A 106 11.22 29.47 34.61
CA GLU A 106 10.09 28.54 34.43
C GLU A 106 10.17 27.75 33.12
N PRO A 107 9.59 26.52 33.07
CA PRO A 107 9.72 25.62 31.93
C PRO A 107 9.19 26.24 30.62
N ASP A 108 10.04 26.24 29.59
CA ASP A 108 9.65 26.71 28.26
C ASP A 108 8.57 25.81 27.64
N VAL A 109 7.49 26.45 27.20
CA VAL A 109 6.31 25.85 26.56
C VAL A 109 6.71 25.08 25.30
N TRP A 110 7.80 25.48 24.64
CA TRP A 110 8.36 24.82 23.47
C TRP A 110 8.97 23.45 23.80
N THR A 111 9.70 23.33 24.91
CA THR A 111 10.34 22.07 25.35
C THR A 111 9.29 21.00 25.67
N ALA A 112 8.19 21.39 26.32
CA ALA A 112 7.06 20.50 26.57
C ALA A 112 6.35 20.08 25.26
N ALA A 113 6.34 20.95 24.25
CA ALA A 113 5.79 20.61 22.93
C ALA A 113 6.72 19.69 22.12
N GLU A 114 8.04 19.79 22.30
CA GLU A 114 9.02 18.87 21.71
C GLU A 114 8.99 17.49 22.36
N ALA A 115 8.89 17.40 23.68
CA ALA A 115 8.75 16.13 24.40
C ALA A 115 7.49 15.35 23.96
N ARG A 116 6.33 16.02 23.90
CA ARG A 116 5.08 15.42 23.39
C ARG A 116 5.19 14.95 21.94
N ARG A 117 6.05 15.59 21.12
CA ARG A 117 6.31 15.17 19.73
C ARG A 117 7.28 13.99 19.64
N ALA A 118 8.26 13.90 20.53
CA ALA A 118 9.18 12.76 20.62
C ALA A 118 8.44 11.49 21.04
N GLU A 119 7.49 11.62 21.96
CA GLU A 119 6.57 10.55 22.35
C GLU A 119 5.63 10.17 21.19
N ALA A 120 5.12 11.14 20.42
CA ALA A 120 4.26 10.89 19.27
C ALA A 120 5.00 10.35 18.03
N SER A 121 6.31 10.59 17.90
CA SER A 121 7.11 10.17 16.74
C SER A 121 7.59 8.72 16.83
N GLY A 122 7.28 8.01 17.91
CA GLY A 122 7.54 6.57 18.02
C GLY A 122 9.00 6.24 17.72
N ALA A 123 9.95 6.98 18.30
CA ALA A 123 11.37 6.65 18.28
C ALA A 123 11.68 5.42 19.18
N GLY A 124 10.79 4.43 19.17
CA GLY A 124 11.01 3.10 19.67
C GLY A 124 11.51 2.24 18.51
N GLU A 125 12.60 1.55 18.76
CA GLU A 125 13.22 0.51 17.94
C GLU A 125 12.13 -0.43 17.37
N SER A 126 11.68 -0.21 16.13
CA SER A 126 10.65 -1.04 15.52
C SER A 126 11.34 -2.25 14.92
N ASP A 127 11.34 -3.32 15.71
CA ASP A 127 11.57 -4.69 15.27
C ASP A 127 10.92 -4.93 13.90
N SER A 128 11.75 -5.31 12.95
CA SER A 128 11.48 -5.28 11.51
C SER A 128 10.65 -6.49 11.08
N ASP A 129 9.48 -6.70 11.66
CA ASP A 129 8.56 -7.70 11.13
C ASP A 129 8.00 -7.19 9.79
N GLY A 130 8.64 -7.67 8.73
CA GLY A 130 8.94 -6.88 7.53
C GLY A 130 7.76 -6.73 6.59
N VAL A 131 7.40 -5.47 6.31
CA VAL A 131 6.46 -5.15 5.22
C VAL A 131 7.01 -5.71 3.91
N ARG A 132 6.27 -6.63 3.29
CA ARG A 132 6.70 -7.36 2.09
C ARG A 132 5.87 -6.97 0.86
N VAL A 133 6.53 -6.61 -0.24
CA VAL A 133 5.87 -6.40 -1.55
C VAL A 133 5.66 -7.70 -2.32
N GLU A 134 4.60 -7.76 -3.12
CA GLU A 134 4.27 -8.93 -3.94
C GLU A 134 5.19 -9.01 -5.16
N ALA A 135 5.39 -7.91 -5.88
CA ALA A 135 6.35 -7.87 -6.99
C ALA A 135 7.79 -7.69 -6.44
N PRO A 136 8.76 -8.51 -6.89
CA PRO A 136 10.15 -8.33 -6.49
C PRO A 136 10.69 -6.99 -6.95
N ARG A 137 11.62 -6.43 -6.16
CA ARG A 137 12.33 -5.19 -6.48
C ARG A 137 13.81 -5.51 -6.62
N LEU A 138 14.53 -4.72 -7.43
CA LEU A 138 15.99 -4.81 -7.56
C LEU A 138 16.64 -3.83 -6.61
N CYS A 139 17.58 -4.30 -5.78
CA CYS A 139 18.34 -3.44 -4.88
C CYS A 139 19.11 -2.40 -5.68
N TYR A 140 18.99 -1.12 -5.33
CA TYR A 140 19.71 -0.03 -5.99
C TYR A 140 21.24 -0.18 -5.87
N VAL A 141 21.73 -0.83 -4.80
CA VAL A 141 23.15 -1.04 -4.53
C VAL A 141 23.67 -2.33 -5.17
N CYS A 142 23.26 -3.49 -4.66
CA CYS A 142 23.81 -4.79 -5.10
C CYS A 142 23.07 -5.44 -6.27
N LYS A 143 21.94 -4.86 -6.72
CA LYS A 143 21.09 -5.38 -7.81
C LYS A 143 20.41 -6.73 -7.55
N THR A 144 20.52 -7.30 -6.35
CA THR A 144 19.78 -8.51 -5.95
C THR A 144 18.28 -8.24 -5.89
N GLU A 145 17.47 -9.22 -6.29
CA GLU A 145 16.02 -9.20 -6.10
C GLU A 145 15.64 -9.34 -4.62
N PHE A 146 14.66 -8.57 -4.16
CA PHE A 146 14.18 -8.61 -2.78
C PHE A 146 12.68 -8.26 -2.70
N HIS A 147 12.03 -8.75 -1.65
CA HIS A 147 10.61 -8.47 -1.37
C HIS A 147 10.39 -7.77 -0.03
N GLU A 148 11.26 -8.02 0.94
CA GLU A 148 11.18 -7.43 2.28
C GLU A 148 11.66 -5.98 2.25
N LEU A 149 10.83 -5.07 2.76
CA LEU A 149 11.18 -3.67 2.87
C LEU A 149 11.85 -3.40 4.21
N HIS A 150 12.90 -2.59 4.17
CA HIS A 150 13.43 -1.96 5.36
C HIS A 150 12.48 -0.85 5.82
N HIS A 151 12.36 -0.60 7.13
CA HIS A 151 11.45 0.41 7.67
C HIS A 151 11.68 1.81 7.03
N PHE A 152 12.94 2.15 6.71
CA PHE A 152 13.29 3.42 6.09
C PHE A 152 13.40 3.41 4.56
N TYR A 153 14.00 2.36 3.96
CA TYR A 153 14.38 2.37 2.54
C TYR A 153 13.53 1.40 1.72
N ASP A 154 13.05 1.87 0.57
CA ASP A 154 12.13 1.15 -0.32
C ASP A 154 12.78 0.65 -1.63
N GLN A 155 14.08 0.95 -1.79
CA GLN A 155 14.88 0.72 -3.00
C GLN A 155 16.15 -0.08 -2.73
N MET A 156 16.36 -0.58 -1.51
CA MET A 156 17.51 -1.41 -1.15
C MET A 156 17.02 -2.68 -0.45
N CYS A 157 17.68 -3.80 -0.72
CA CYS A 157 17.46 -5.02 0.05
C CYS A 157 17.80 -4.78 1.53
N PRO A 158 17.24 -5.56 2.46
CA PRO A 158 17.46 -5.39 3.89
C PRO A 158 18.94 -5.19 4.32
N PRO A 159 19.93 -5.97 3.86
CA PRO A 159 21.31 -5.79 4.30
C PRO A 159 21.94 -4.47 3.79
N CYS A 160 21.70 -4.09 2.52
CA CYS A 160 22.20 -2.82 1.99
C CYS A 160 21.50 -1.62 2.62
N ALA A 161 20.21 -1.77 2.96
CA ALA A 161 19.41 -0.75 3.63
C ALA A 161 19.89 -0.52 5.06
N ALA A 162 20.08 -1.58 5.85
CA ALA A 162 20.61 -1.49 7.21
C ALA A 162 21.99 -0.79 7.22
N HIS A 163 22.94 -1.27 6.42
CA HIS A 163 24.26 -0.66 6.29
C HIS A 163 24.23 0.82 5.90
N ASN A 164 23.32 1.23 5.01
CA ASN A 164 23.17 2.64 4.65
C ASN A 164 22.47 3.45 5.73
N PHE A 165 21.55 2.84 6.47
CA PHE A 165 20.84 3.51 7.54
C PHE A 165 21.79 3.80 8.71
N ASP A 166 22.64 2.84 9.09
CA ASP A 166 23.67 3.01 10.12
C ASP A 166 24.60 4.18 9.79
N LYS A 167 24.98 4.32 8.52
CA LYS A 167 25.80 5.44 8.03
C LYS A 167 25.18 6.81 8.23
N ARG A 168 23.85 6.91 8.35
CA ARG A 168 23.17 8.21 8.59
C ARG A 168 23.47 8.78 9.98
N ALA A 169 23.86 7.93 10.92
CA ALA A 169 24.19 8.33 12.29
C ALA A 169 25.71 8.39 12.55
N GLN A 170 26.54 8.10 11.54
CA GLN A 170 27.99 8.16 11.69
C GLN A 170 28.46 9.60 11.89
N THR A 171 29.36 9.77 12.87
CA THR A 171 30.04 11.03 13.15
C THR A 171 31.53 10.87 12.88
N ALA A 172 32.21 11.97 12.60
CA ALA A 172 33.66 12.01 12.43
C ALA A 172 34.23 13.19 13.21
N ASP A 173 35.41 13.00 13.79
CA ASP A 173 36.15 14.08 14.41
C ASP A 173 36.72 14.99 13.31
N LEU A 174 36.33 16.27 13.32
CA LEU A 174 36.75 17.27 12.35
C LEU A 174 37.85 18.19 12.88
N ARG A 175 38.52 17.82 13.98
CA ARG A 175 39.52 18.68 14.65
C ARG A 175 40.93 18.66 14.05
N GLY A 176 41.18 17.86 13.00
CA GLY A 176 42.46 17.80 12.29
C GLY A 176 43.47 16.86 12.92
#